data_AF-A0A9D1HMB3-F1
#
_entry.id   AF-A0A9D1HMB3-F1
#
_cell.length_a   1.000
_cell.length_b   1.000
_cell.length_c   1.000
_cell.angle_alpha   90.00
_cell.angle_beta   90.00
_cell.angle_gamma   90.00
#
_symmetry.space_group_name_H-M   'P 1'
#
loop_
_entity.id
_entity.type
_entity.pdbx_description
1 polymer ?
#
loop_
_entity_poly.entity_id
_entity_poly.type
_entity_poly.pdbx_seq_one_letter_code
_entity_poly.pdbx_strand_id
1 'polypeptide(L)' 'GKVGAAAMESIARQPEAAGDIRTAMILAMALLEALTIYGLLIAFMIIGKI' A
#
# COMPACT_ATOMS: atom_id res chain seq x y z
N GLY A 1 -2.01 7.56 -0.82
CA GLY A 1 -2.85 8.62 -1.40
C GLY A 1 -3.82 8.06 -2.44
N LYS A 2 -3.32 7.78 -3.66
CA LYS A 2 -4.15 7.35 -4.82
C LYS A 2 -4.89 6.03 -4.61
N VAL A 3 -4.24 5.01 -4.04
CA VAL A 3 -4.87 3.70 -3.78
C VAL A 3 -6.08 3.85 -2.84
N GLY A 4 -5.90 4.62 -1.75
CA GLY A 4 -7.00 4.94 -0.84
C GLY A 4 -8.12 5.73 -1.51
N ALA A 5 -7.80 6.73 -2.32
CA ALA A 5 -8.80 7.50 -3.06
C ALA A 5 -9.63 6.62 -4.02
N ALA A 6 -8.96 5.75 -4.79
CA ALA A 6 -9.63 4.81 -5.70
C ALA A 6 -10.48 3.77 -4.94
N ALA A 7 -10.01 3.30 -3.78
CA ALA A 7 -10.78 2.41 -2.92
C ALA A 7 -12.03 3.11 -2.37
N MET A 8 -11.91 4.37 -1.91
CA MET A 8 -13.05 5.14 -1.42
C MET A 8 -14.08 5.43 -2.52
N GLU A 9 -13.63 5.77 -3.73
CA GLU A 9 -14.52 5.94 -4.89
C GLU A 9 -15.25 4.64 -5.23
N SER A 10 -14.55 3.51 -5.22
CA SER A 10 -15.13 2.19 -5.50
C SER A 10 -16.17 1.80 -4.45
N ILE A 11 -15.88 2.05 -3.16
CA ILE A 11 -16.82 1.82 -2.05
C ILE A 11 -18.04 2.73 -2.15
N ALA A 12 -17.87 4.00 -2.54
CA ALA A 12 -18.98 4.91 -2.73
C ALA A 12 -19.93 4.46 -3.86
N ARG A 13 -19.41 3.80 -4.90
CA ARG A 13 -20.22 3.26 -6.00
C ARG A 13 -20.88 1.93 -5.65
N GLN A 14 -20.23 1.10 -4.83
CA GLN A 14 -20.71 -0.22 -4.39
C GLN A 14 -20.41 -0.46 -2.90
N PRO A 15 -21.28 0.04 -2.00
CA PRO A 15 -21.07 -0.06 -0.55
C PRO A 15 -21.03 -1.51 -0.04
N GLU A 16 -21.80 -2.41 -0.66
CA GLU A 16 -21.87 -3.83 -0.32
C GLU A 16 -20.52 -4.56 -0.48
N ALA A 17 -19.67 -4.10 -1.40
CA ALA A 17 -18.35 -4.66 -1.66
C ALA A 17 -17.25 -4.05 -0.78
N ALA A 18 -17.59 -3.23 0.22
CA ALA A 18 -16.59 -2.47 0.97
C ALA A 18 -15.57 -3.33 1.73
N GLY A 19 -16.00 -4.49 2.25
CA GLY A 19 -15.09 -5.44 2.90
C GLY A 19 -14.02 -5.98 1.94
N ASP A 20 -14.43 -6.38 0.75
CA ASP A 20 -13.55 -6.94 -0.28
C ASP A 20 -12.61 -5.88 -0.85
N ILE A 21 -13.13 -4.69 -1.14
CA ILE A 21 -12.34 -3.55 -1.63
C ILE A 21 -11.27 -3.16 -0.61
N ARG A 22 -11.62 -3.08 0.69
CA ARG A 22 -10.65 -2.76 1.74
C ARG A 22 -9.57 -3.84 1.87
N THR A 23 -9.95 -5.10 1.73
CA THR A 23 -9.00 -6.23 1.78
C THR A 23 -8.02 -6.18 0.62
N ALA A 24 -8.51 -5.99 -0.61
CA ALA A 24 -7.67 -5.81 -1.79
C ALA A 24 -6.76 -4.58 -1.68
N MET A 25 -7.28 -3.46 -1.15
CA MET A 25 -6.51 -2.24 -0.89
C MET A 25 -5.33 -2.49 0.06
N ILE A 26 -5.56 -3.21 1.17
CA ILE A 26 -4.52 -3.53 2.15
C ILE A 26 -3.45 -4.41 1.52
N LEU A 27 -3.83 -5.44 0.75
CA LEU A 27 -2.88 -6.30 0.04
C LEU A 27 -2.02 -5.49 -0.95
N ALA A 28 -2.64 -4.60 -1.73
CA ALA A 28 -1.92 -3.72 -2.65
C ALA A 28 -0.94 -2.79 -1.92
N MET A 29 -1.34 -2.21 -0.79
CA MET A 29 -0.47 -1.37 0.05
C MET A 29 0.68 -2.18 0.65
N ALA A 30 0.44 -3.40 1.11
CA ALA A 30 1.47 -4.28 1.67
C ALA A 30 2.57 -4.62 0.64
N LEU A 31 2.20 -4.83 -0.63
CA LEU A 31 3.17 -5.06 -1.70
C LEU A 31 4.04 -3.82 -1.98
N LEU A 32 3.45 -2.62 -1.93
CA LEU A 32 4.18 -1.36 -2.08
C LEU A 32 5.11 -1.09 -0.89
N GLU A 33 4.65 -1.39 0.32
CA GLU A 33 5.43 -1.29 1.55
C GLU A 33 6.68 -2.19 1.50
N ALA A 34 6.57 -3.42 1.01
CA ALA A 34 7.71 -4.33 0.91
C ALA A 34 8.88 -3.74 0.06
N LEU A 35 8.57 -3.13 -1.08
CA LEU A 35 9.56 -2.43 -1.92
C LEU A 35 10.16 -1.22 -1.19
N THR A 36 9.33 -0.49 -0.44
CA THR A 36 9.77 0.68 0.33
C THR A 36 10.73 0.27 1.44
N ILE A 37 10.48 -0.84 2.12
CA ILE A 37 11.36 -1.39 3.15
C ILE A 37 12.70 -1.81 2.56
N TYR A 38 12.73 -2.44 1.38
CA TYR A 38 14.00 -2.76 0.72
C TYR A 38 14.79 -1.50 0.32
N GLY A 39 14.11 -0.46 -0.16
CA GLY A 39 14.75 0.84 -0.42
C GLY A 39 15.35 1.46 0.84
N LEU A 40 14.62 1.42 1.95
CA LEU A 40 15.10 1.88 3.26
C LEU A 40 16.29 1.06 3.76
N LEU A 41 16.25 -0.26 3.59
CA LEU A 41 17.35 -1.15 3.94
C LEU A 41 18.63 -0.79 3.17
N ILE A 42 18.53 -0.61 1.85
CA ILE A 42 19.66 -0.21 1.01
C ILE A 42 20.18 1.17 1.42
N ALA A 43 19.29 2.12 1.71
CA ALA A 43 19.69 3.44 2.19
C ALA A 43 20.49 3.35 3.50
N PHE A 44 20.07 2.50 4.45
CA PHE A 44 20.84 2.25 5.67
C PHE A 44 22.16 1.53 5.43
N MET A 45 22.24 0.59 4.48
CA MET A 45 23.51 -0.05 4.11
C MET A 45 24.51 0.98 3.57
N ILE A 46 24.05 1.90 2.71
CA ILE A 46 24.90 2.95 2.12
C ILE A 46 25.33 3.99 3.16
N ILE A 47 24.39 4.50 3.97
CA ILE A 47 24.66 5.54 4.97
C ILE A 47 25.48 4.98 6.13
N GLY A 48 25.16 3.78 6.60
CA GLY A 48 25.80 3.13 7.72
C GLY A 48 27.22 2.61 7.45
N LYS A 49 27.67 2.58 6.17
CA LYS A 49 28.91 1.91 5.74
C LYS A 49 29.09 0.55 6.45
N ILE A 50 28.05 -0.29 6.41
CA ILE A 50 28.19 -1.73 6.67
C ILE A 50 28.64 -2.38 5.37
#